data_AF-A0A2Z5YYX9-F1
#
_entry.id   AF-A0A2Z5YYX9-F1
#
_cell.length_a   1.000
_cell.length_b   1.000
_cell.length_c   1.000
_cell.angle_alpha   90.00
_cell.angle_beta   90.00
_cell.angle_gamma   90.00
#
_symmetry.space_group_name_H-M   'P 1'
#
loop_
_entity.id
_entity.type
_entity.pdbx_description
1 polymer ?
#
loop_
_entity_poly.entity_id
_entity_poly.type
_entity_poly.pdbx_seq_one_letter_code
_entity_poly.pdbx_strand_id
1 'polypeptide(L)'
;MIRLDGGTFRMGSNDHYPEEAPAREVTVDPFAIDEIPVTNAAFAAFVRDTGYVTLAETAPDPKDYPGADPALLHPGSSVFTPPTQYPIKPDPMLWWSYVAGADWRHPQGPVSTIDDIMDHPIVHVAYEDAQAYAAWAGKRLPTEAEWEFAARGGLQGAAYAWGDELAPEGKMLANYWQGPFPRSNLCLDGYERTSPVRSFPANGYALFDMIGNVWEWTSDLYDVFAPQAKPCCTPEGNAGNGEFPRMVIKGGSHLCAENYCQRYRPAARYPQTVDTSTSHMGFRCASD
;
A
#
# COMPACT_ATOMS: atom_id res chain seq x y z
N MET A 1 -16.55 8.03 -7.29
CA MET A 1 -16.32 8.31 -5.86
C MET A 1 -17.63 8.12 -5.12
N ILE A 2 -17.57 7.60 -3.91
CA ILE A 2 -18.69 7.46 -3.00
C ILE A 2 -18.64 8.63 -2.02
N ARG A 3 -19.76 9.34 -1.85
CA ARG A 3 -19.92 10.38 -0.81
C ARG A 3 -20.21 9.69 0.51
N LEU A 4 -19.41 9.98 1.53
CA LEU A 4 -19.62 9.55 2.90
C LEU A 4 -20.03 10.76 3.73
N ASP A 5 -21.01 10.57 4.62
CA ASP A 5 -21.53 11.64 5.49
C ASP A 5 -20.53 12.02 6.61
N GLY A 6 -19.41 11.32 6.71
CA GLY A 6 -18.47 11.45 7.82
C GLY A 6 -19.08 11.00 9.15
N GLY A 7 -18.49 11.45 10.24
CA GLY A 7 -18.94 11.15 11.60
C GLY A 7 -17.81 10.70 12.53
N THR A 8 -18.20 10.34 13.75
CA THR A 8 -17.26 9.87 14.78
C THR A 8 -17.13 8.35 14.73
N PHE A 9 -15.89 7.86 14.76
CA PHE A 9 -15.58 6.43 14.80
C PHE A 9 -14.39 6.15 15.72
N ARG A 10 -14.23 4.88 16.09
CA ARG A 10 -13.04 4.41 16.80
C ARG A 10 -11.90 4.12 15.82
N MET A 11 -10.93 5.03 15.73
CA MET A 11 -9.69 4.88 14.96
C MET A 11 -8.65 4.09 15.78
N GLY A 12 -7.85 3.25 15.12
CA GLY A 12 -6.79 2.43 15.72
C GLY A 12 -7.28 1.12 16.35
N SER A 13 -6.36 0.42 17.02
CA SER A 13 -6.60 -0.85 17.74
C SER A 13 -5.65 -0.95 18.93
N ASN A 14 -6.14 -1.55 20.03
CA ASN A 14 -5.30 -1.86 21.20
C ASN A 14 -4.82 -3.31 21.22
N ASP A 15 -5.21 -4.12 20.24
CA ASP A 15 -5.14 -5.58 20.32
C ASP A 15 -4.06 -6.19 19.40
N HIS A 16 -3.41 -5.38 18.57
CA HIS A 16 -2.47 -5.84 17.53
C HIS A 16 -1.11 -5.15 17.65
N TYR A 17 -0.72 -4.31 16.68
CA TYR A 17 0.59 -3.68 16.66
C TYR A 17 0.63 -2.44 17.57
N PRO A 18 1.73 -2.18 18.31
CA PRO A 18 1.83 -1.03 19.22
C PRO A 18 1.59 0.32 18.56
N GLU A 19 1.98 0.49 17.30
CA GLU A 19 1.77 1.73 16.54
C GLU A 19 0.30 2.03 16.22
N GLU A 20 -0.61 1.07 16.39
CA GLU A 20 -2.06 1.26 16.18
C GLU A 20 -2.77 1.78 17.42
N ALA A 21 -2.10 1.73 18.57
CA ALA A 21 -2.62 2.14 19.86
C ALA A 21 -2.24 3.60 20.17
N PRO A 22 -3.04 4.30 21.00
CA PRO A 22 -4.31 3.85 21.54
C PRO A 22 -5.45 3.98 20.52
N ALA A 23 -6.39 3.04 20.56
CA ALA A 23 -7.68 3.22 19.91
C ALA A 23 -8.39 4.44 20.51
N ARG A 24 -8.85 5.37 19.67
CA ARG A 24 -9.40 6.68 20.07
C ARG A 24 -10.58 7.09 19.19
N GLU A 25 -11.45 7.92 19.73
CA GLU A 25 -12.51 8.54 18.93
C GLU A 25 -11.93 9.62 18.02
N VAL A 26 -12.32 9.58 16.75
CA VAL A 26 -11.94 10.56 15.72
C VAL A 26 -13.20 10.92 14.94
N THR A 27 -13.38 12.21 14.67
CA THR A 27 -14.44 12.72 13.80
C THR A 27 -13.84 13.12 12.47
N VAL A 28 -14.45 12.63 11.38
CA VAL A 28 -14.15 13.08 10.01
C VAL A 28 -15.36 13.83 9.46
N ASP A 29 -15.12 14.93 8.74
CA ASP A 29 -16.18 15.68 8.05
C ASP A 29 -16.71 14.88 6.85
N PRO A 30 -17.88 15.24 6.26
CA PRO A 30 -18.33 14.62 5.03
C PRO A 30 -17.32 14.81 3.89
N PHE A 31 -17.01 13.73 3.17
CA PHE A 31 -16.04 13.71 2.08
C PHE A 31 -16.47 12.71 1.02
N ALA A 32 -15.82 12.70 -0.14
CA ALA A 32 -15.93 11.65 -1.12
C ALA A 32 -14.61 10.88 -1.26
N ILE A 33 -14.69 9.60 -1.55
CA ILE A 33 -13.51 8.73 -1.73
C ILE A 33 -13.72 7.79 -2.92
N ASP A 34 -12.63 7.45 -3.62
CA ASP A 34 -12.68 6.50 -4.71
C ASP A 34 -13.11 5.12 -4.21
N GLU A 35 -14.01 4.52 -4.98
CA GLU A 35 -14.63 3.24 -4.68
C GLU A 35 -13.63 2.07 -4.79
N ILE A 36 -12.59 2.26 -5.61
CA ILE A 36 -11.52 1.33 -5.94
C ILE A 36 -10.18 2.08 -5.90
N PRO A 37 -9.05 1.38 -5.74
CA PRO A 37 -7.74 1.93 -6.06
C PRO A 37 -7.66 2.44 -7.49
N VAL A 38 -6.77 3.40 -7.76
CA VAL A 38 -6.48 3.87 -9.11
C VAL A 38 -5.97 2.70 -9.96
N THR A 39 -6.55 2.50 -11.14
CA THR A 39 -6.16 1.40 -12.04
C THR A 39 -5.06 1.80 -13.00
N ASN A 40 -4.39 0.79 -13.58
CA ASN A 40 -3.45 0.97 -14.69
C ASN A 40 -4.06 1.77 -15.85
N ALA A 41 -5.31 1.49 -16.22
CA ALA A 41 -6.01 2.25 -17.28
C ALA A 41 -6.21 3.73 -16.94
N ALA A 42 -6.57 4.04 -15.69
CA ALA A 42 -6.80 5.42 -15.26
C ALA A 42 -5.47 6.19 -15.19
N PHE A 43 -4.42 5.57 -14.65
CA PHE A 43 -3.08 6.17 -14.62
C PHE A 43 -2.49 6.35 -16.02
N ALA A 44 -2.71 5.41 -16.94
CA ALA A 44 -2.30 5.55 -18.33
C ALA A 44 -2.98 6.74 -19.04
N ALA A 45 -4.23 7.06 -18.70
CA ALA A 45 -4.91 8.25 -19.19
C ALA A 45 -4.24 9.53 -18.66
N PHE A 46 -3.93 9.61 -17.37
CA PHE A 46 -3.17 10.70 -16.78
C PHE A 46 -1.84 10.93 -17.50
N VAL A 47 -1.06 9.86 -17.68
CA VAL A 47 0.26 9.97 -18.33
C VAL A 47 0.14 10.37 -19.80
N ARG A 48 -0.84 9.83 -20.53
CA ARG A 48 -1.10 10.25 -21.92
C ARG A 48 -1.44 11.74 -22.02
N ASP A 49 -2.25 12.24 -21.09
CA ASP A 49 -2.77 13.60 -21.16
C ASP A 49 -1.74 14.66 -20.69
N THR A 50 -0.75 14.26 -19.87
CA THR A 50 0.21 15.16 -19.24
C THR A 50 1.66 14.95 -19.68
N GLY A 51 2.00 13.79 -20.24
CA GLY A 51 3.38 13.37 -20.48
C GLY A 51 4.16 13.08 -19.19
N TYR A 52 3.47 12.83 -18.06
CA TYR A 52 4.09 12.59 -16.76
C TYR A 52 5.05 11.38 -16.79
N VAL A 53 6.18 11.52 -16.11
CA VAL A 53 7.21 10.48 -15.94
C VAL A 53 7.32 10.23 -14.45
N THR A 54 7.14 8.99 -14.01
CA THR A 54 7.14 8.69 -12.57
C THR A 54 8.56 8.73 -11.97
N LEU A 55 8.63 8.75 -10.64
CA LEU A 55 9.90 8.62 -9.93
C LEU A 55 10.64 7.33 -10.33
N ALA A 56 9.92 6.21 -10.49
CA ALA A 56 10.52 4.93 -10.90
C ALA A 56 11.14 4.97 -12.31
N GLU A 57 10.64 5.85 -13.19
CA GLU A 57 11.16 6.05 -14.54
C GLU A 57 12.36 7.02 -14.59
N THR A 58 12.70 7.65 -13.46
CA THR A 58 13.76 8.66 -13.34
C THR A 58 14.96 8.10 -12.58
N ALA A 59 16.17 8.36 -13.07
CA ALA A 59 17.38 7.96 -12.35
C ALA A 59 17.52 8.80 -11.06
N PRO A 60 17.78 8.18 -9.89
CA PRO A 60 18.01 8.95 -8.66
C PRO A 60 19.21 9.91 -8.78
N ASP A 61 19.11 11.14 -8.26
CA ASP A 61 20.27 12.05 -8.21
C ASP A 61 21.27 11.51 -7.18
N PRO A 62 22.54 11.22 -7.55
CA PRO A 62 23.55 10.77 -6.61
C PRO A 62 23.77 11.68 -5.40
N LYS A 63 23.40 12.97 -5.49
CA LYS A 63 23.49 13.93 -4.38
C LYS A 63 22.49 13.64 -3.27
N ASP A 64 21.34 13.07 -3.61
CA ASP A 64 20.27 12.73 -2.67
C ASP A 64 20.59 11.44 -1.91
N TYR A 65 21.53 10.64 -2.42
CA TYR A 65 21.92 9.34 -1.86
C TYR A 65 23.44 9.21 -1.68
N PRO A 66 24.06 10.02 -0.79
CA PRO A 66 25.49 9.99 -0.56
C PRO A 66 25.92 8.62 0.00
N GLY A 67 26.66 7.84 -0.80
CA GLY A 67 27.14 6.50 -0.43
C GLY A 67 26.32 5.35 -1.01
N ALA A 68 25.28 5.63 -1.81
CA ALA A 68 24.66 4.61 -2.64
C ALA A 68 25.68 4.02 -3.63
N ASP A 69 25.58 2.72 -3.89
CA ASP A 69 26.32 2.09 -4.97
C ASP A 69 25.91 2.73 -6.30
N PRO A 70 26.82 3.38 -7.05
CA PRO A 70 26.49 3.99 -8.34
C PRO A 70 25.86 3.00 -9.34
N ALA A 71 26.11 1.70 -9.18
CA ALA A 71 25.48 0.66 -10.00
C ALA A 71 23.97 0.53 -9.76
N LEU A 72 23.44 1.07 -8.65
CA LEU A 72 22.02 1.09 -8.29
C LEU A 72 21.33 2.42 -8.60
N LEU A 73 22.05 3.42 -9.11
CA LEU A 73 21.51 4.75 -9.46
C LEU A 73 21.03 4.77 -10.92
N HIS A 74 20.03 3.96 -11.22
CA HIS A 74 19.37 3.89 -12.52
C HIS A 74 17.84 3.88 -12.35
N PRO A 75 17.05 4.21 -13.38
CA PRO A 75 15.60 4.06 -13.32
C PRO A 75 15.21 2.63 -12.93
N GLY A 76 14.25 2.50 -12.02
CA GLY A 76 13.84 1.22 -11.48
C GLY A 76 13.07 1.36 -10.19
N SER A 77 12.59 0.21 -9.73
CA SER A 77 11.74 0.12 -8.54
C SER A 77 12.00 -1.18 -7.80
N SER A 78 11.57 -1.25 -6.54
CA SER A 78 11.68 -2.46 -5.73
C SER A 78 10.59 -3.47 -6.10
N VAL A 79 11.01 -4.66 -6.51
CA VAL A 79 10.13 -5.78 -6.90
C VAL A 79 10.26 -6.90 -5.89
N PHE A 80 9.14 -7.48 -5.47
CA PHE A 80 9.15 -8.68 -4.65
C PHE A 80 9.60 -9.90 -5.46
N THR A 81 10.63 -10.57 -4.99
CA THR A 81 11.26 -11.74 -5.62
C THR A 81 11.43 -12.84 -4.57
N PRO A 82 10.58 -13.88 -4.55
CA PRO A 82 10.70 -14.98 -3.59
C PRO A 82 12.11 -15.60 -3.59
N PRO A 83 12.70 -15.89 -2.42
CA PRO A 83 14.03 -16.47 -2.35
C PRO A 83 14.02 -17.91 -2.85
N THR A 84 15.01 -18.25 -3.67
CA THR A 84 15.16 -19.59 -4.27
C THR A 84 16.06 -20.53 -3.46
N GLN A 85 16.82 -20.00 -2.50
CA GLN A 85 17.75 -20.75 -1.66
C GLN A 85 17.25 -20.88 -0.21
N TYR A 86 17.46 -22.06 0.39
CA TYR A 86 17.00 -22.40 1.73
C TYR A 86 18.13 -22.99 2.58
N PRO A 87 18.16 -22.75 3.91
CA PRO A 87 17.21 -21.96 4.71
C PRO A 87 17.36 -20.44 4.51
N ILE A 88 16.25 -19.71 4.55
CA ILE A 88 16.24 -18.25 4.43
C ILE A 88 16.64 -17.65 5.79
N LYS A 89 17.59 -16.72 5.81
CA LYS A 89 17.84 -15.90 7.01
C LYS A 89 16.65 -14.93 7.19
N PRO A 90 16.31 -14.50 8.41
CA PRO A 90 15.24 -13.52 8.62
C PRO A 90 15.71 -12.11 8.23
N ASP A 91 15.94 -11.89 6.93
CA ASP A 91 16.38 -10.63 6.35
C ASP A 91 15.41 -10.24 5.21
N PRO A 92 14.60 -9.18 5.40
CA PRO A 92 13.67 -8.70 4.38
C PRO A 92 14.32 -8.35 3.03
N MET A 93 15.62 -8.02 3.02
CA MET A 93 16.36 -7.77 1.76
C MET A 93 16.47 -9.02 0.88
N LEU A 94 16.21 -10.22 1.42
CA LEU A 94 16.30 -11.47 0.66
C LEU A 94 15.13 -11.71 -0.30
N TRP A 95 14.04 -10.95 -0.18
CA TRP A 95 12.88 -11.08 -1.06
C TRP A 95 12.44 -9.77 -1.73
N TRP A 96 13.25 -8.72 -1.62
CA TRP A 96 13.09 -7.48 -2.36
C TRP A 96 14.32 -7.24 -3.22
N SER A 97 14.11 -6.98 -4.50
CA SER A 97 15.18 -6.67 -5.45
C SER A 97 14.92 -5.32 -6.09
N TYR A 98 15.94 -4.46 -6.13
CA TYR A 98 15.88 -3.27 -6.96
C TYR A 98 16.09 -3.69 -8.42
N VAL A 99 15.07 -3.52 -9.26
CA VAL A 99 15.07 -4.01 -10.64
C VAL A 99 15.13 -2.82 -11.60
N ALA A 100 16.20 -2.76 -12.40
CA ALA A 100 16.36 -1.76 -13.44
C ALA A 100 15.21 -1.82 -14.44
N GLY A 101 14.58 -0.69 -14.74
CA GLY A 101 13.43 -0.60 -15.65
C GLY A 101 12.16 -1.28 -15.13
N ALA A 102 12.06 -1.59 -13.83
CA ALA A 102 10.77 -1.86 -13.21
C ALA A 102 10.07 -0.53 -12.89
N ASP A 103 8.89 -0.36 -13.44
CA ASP A 103 8.03 0.81 -13.27
C ASP A 103 6.56 0.39 -13.38
N TRP A 104 5.67 1.37 -13.47
CA TRP A 104 4.23 1.11 -13.50
C TRP A 104 3.74 0.43 -14.80
N ARG A 105 4.45 0.56 -15.93
CA ARG A 105 4.18 -0.16 -17.19
C ARG A 105 4.86 -1.52 -17.23
N HIS A 106 5.94 -1.67 -16.47
CA HIS A 106 6.79 -2.84 -16.43
C HIS A 106 6.94 -3.39 -14.98
N PRO A 107 5.84 -3.85 -14.34
CA PRO A 107 5.79 -4.09 -12.90
C PRO A 107 6.59 -5.31 -12.38
N GLN A 108 7.20 -6.09 -13.28
CA GLN A 108 8.16 -7.16 -12.94
C GLN A 108 9.53 -6.93 -13.60
N GLY A 109 9.79 -5.72 -14.09
CA GLY A 109 10.98 -5.37 -14.85
C GLY A 109 10.72 -5.28 -16.36
N PRO A 110 11.76 -4.98 -17.16
CA PRO A 110 11.66 -4.36 -18.48
C PRO A 110 11.02 -5.24 -19.57
N VAL A 111 10.78 -6.52 -19.28
CA VAL A 111 10.13 -7.46 -20.21
C VAL A 111 8.65 -7.71 -19.86
N SER A 112 8.18 -7.24 -18.71
CA SER A 112 6.78 -7.34 -18.31
C SER A 112 5.93 -6.24 -18.94
N THR A 113 4.62 -6.39 -18.99
CA THR A 113 3.67 -5.39 -19.51
C THR A 113 2.41 -5.36 -18.65
N ILE A 114 1.65 -4.28 -18.77
CA ILE A 114 0.32 -4.12 -18.14
C ILE A 114 -0.85 -4.43 -19.07
N ASP A 115 -0.58 -4.84 -20.32
CA ASP A 115 -1.62 -5.00 -21.36
C ASP A 115 -2.78 -5.91 -20.92
N ASP A 116 -2.48 -6.97 -20.15
CA ASP A 116 -3.46 -7.94 -19.65
C ASP A 116 -3.99 -7.62 -18.23
N ILE A 117 -3.56 -6.49 -17.63
CA ILE A 117 -3.90 -6.10 -16.25
C ILE A 117 -4.31 -4.62 -16.16
N MET A 118 -4.97 -4.10 -17.20
CA MET A 118 -5.39 -2.70 -17.25
C MET A 118 -6.43 -2.30 -16.18
N ASP A 119 -7.16 -3.27 -15.63
CA ASP A 119 -8.12 -3.12 -14.54
C ASP A 119 -7.55 -3.49 -13.15
N HIS A 120 -6.26 -3.81 -13.07
CA HIS A 120 -5.56 -3.97 -11.79
C HIS A 120 -5.18 -2.60 -11.20
N PRO A 121 -4.95 -2.52 -9.87
CA PRO A 121 -4.42 -1.33 -9.24
C PRO A 121 -3.04 -0.98 -9.83
N ILE A 122 -2.81 0.31 -10.04
CA ILE A 122 -1.50 0.85 -10.36
C ILE A 122 -0.51 0.53 -9.23
N VAL A 123 0.72 0.15 -9.60
CA VAL A 123 1.84 -0.06 -8.67
C VAL A 123 3.08 0.70 -9.14
N HIS A 124 4.18 0.64 -8.37
CA HIS A 124 5.42 1.35 -8.67
C HIS A 124 5.25 2.89 -8.74
N VAL A 125 4.33 3.41 -7.94
CA VAL A 125 4.11 4.84 -7.76
C VAL A 125 4.66 5.31 -6.41
N ALA A 126 5.51 6.33 -6.45
CA ALA A 126 5.97 7.05 -5.27
C ALA A 126 4.88 8.02 -4.77
N TYR A 127 5.13 8.67 -3.63
CA TYR A 127 4.14 9.57 -3.04
C TYR A 127 3.82 10.76 -3.97
N GLU A 128 4.84 11.34 -4.60
CA GLU A 128 4.65 12.46 -5.54
C GLU A 128 3.86 12.07 -6.79
N ASP A 129 4.01 10.84 -7.28
CA ASP A 129 3.26 10.32 -8.43
C ASP A 129 1.76 10.25 -8.11
N ALA A 130 1.44 9.75 -6.91
CA ALA A 130 0.07 9.68 -6.42
C ALA A 130 -0.55 11.07 -6.22
N GLN A 131 0.23 12.04 -5.72
CA GLN A 131 -0.21 13.43 -5.59
C GLN A 131 -0.43 14.10 -6.95
N ALA A 132 0.48 13.90 -7.90
CA ALA A 132 0.40 14.48 -9.24
C ALA A 132 -0.85 13.96 -9.99
N TYR A 133 -1.10 12.65 -9.92
CA TYR A 133 -2.33 12.06 -10.46
C TYR A 133 -3.58 12.65 -9.78
N ALA A 134 -3.60 12.69 -8.45
CA ALA A 134 -4.77 13.19 -7.71
C ALA A 134 -5.08 14.64 -8.09
N ALA A 135 -4.05 15.50 -8.18
CA ALA A 135 -4.19 16.89 -8.60
C ALA A 135 -4.72 17.01 -10.03
N TRP A 136 -4.20 16.23 -10.98
CA TRP A 136 -4.70 16.19 -12.36
C TRP A 136 -6.17 15.75 -12.42
N ALA A 137 -6.56 14.79 -11.60
CA ALA A 137 -7.93 14.29 -11.52
C ALA A 137 -8.89 15.26 -10.79
N GLY A 138 -8.41 16.41 -10.28
CA GLY A 138 -9.20 17.34 -9.48
C GLY A 138 -9.57 16.80 -8.10
N LYS A 139 -8.70 15.96 -7.52
CA LYS A 139 -8.86 15.24 -6.25
C LYS A 139 -7.66 15.49 -5.33
N ARG A 140 -7.61 14.78 -4.21
CA ARG A 140 -6.48 14.70 -3.26
C ARG A 140 -6.27 13.25 -2.82
N LEU A 141 -5.20 12.97 -2.07
CA LEU A 141 -5.11 11.73 -1.30
C LEU A 141 -6.02 11.81 -0.06
N PRO A 142 -6.59 10.69 0.41
CA PRO A 142 -7.31 10.67 1.68
C PRO A 142 -6.34 10.91 2.84
N THR A 143 -6.84 11.53 3.91
CA THR A 143 -6.15 11.48 5.20
C THR A 143 -6.17 10.06 5.75
N GLU A 144 -5.27 9.74 6.68
CA GLU A 144 -5.25 8.46 7.37
C GLU A 144 -6.60 8.17 8.04
N ALA A 145 -7.18 9.18 8.69
CA ALA A 145 -8.46 9.07 9.39
C ALA A 145 -9.62 8.81 8.42
N GLU A 146 -9.69 9.54 7.30
CA GLU A 146 -10.69 9.31 6.25
C GLU A 146 -10.57 7.91 5.64
N TRP A 147 -9.34 7.48 5.36
CA TRP A 147 -9.10 6.15 4.80
C TRP A 147 -9.57 5.07 5.76
N GLU A 148 -9.22 5.16 7.05
CA GLU A 148 -9.63 4.15 8.04
C GLU A 148 -11.13 4.18 8.31
N PHE A 149 -11.74 5.37 8.39
CA PHE A 149 -13.19 5.53 8.49
C PHE A 149 -13.88 4.82 7.32
N ALA A 150 -13.42 5.07 6.09
CA ALA A 150 -13.95 4.44 4.90
C ALA A 150 -13.74 2.92 4.90
N ALA A 151 -12.55 2.44 5.31
CA ALA A 151 -12.18 1.03 5.35
C ALA A 151 -13.06 0.22 6.32
N ARG A 152 -13.45 0.84 7.45
CA ARG A 152 -14.34 0.22 8.45
C ARG A 152 -15.77 0.01 7.97
N GLY A 153 -16.20 0.68 6.90
CA GLY A 153 -17.49 0.39 6.26
C GLY A 153 -18.71 0.53 7.19
N GLY A 154 -18.64 1.42 8.18
CA GLY A 154 -19.68 1.60 9.20
C GLY A 154 -19.60 0.68 10.42
N LEU A 155 -18.64 -0.26 10.45
CA LEU A 155 -18.41 -1.13 11.60
C LEU A 155 -17.59 -0.42 12.68
N GLN A 156 -18.05 -0.50 13.93
CA GLN A 156 -17.32 0.04 15.06
C GLN A 156 -16.38 -1.00 15.64
N GLY A 157 -15.08 -0.79 15.47
CA GLY A 157 -14.07 -1.56 16.17
C GLY A 157 -13.76 -2.95 15.64
N ALA A 158 -14.34 -3.34 14.50
CA ALA A 158 -14.06 -4.61 13.85
C ALA A 158 -12.59 -4.75 13.42
N ALA A 159 -12.08 -5.98 13.41
CA ALA A 159 -10.69 -6.27 13.01
C ALA A 159 -10.46 -6.10 11.50
N TYR A 160 -11.46 -6.40 10.66
CA TYR A 160 -11.45 -6.34 9.20
C TYR A 160 -12.62 -5.51 8.67
N ALA A 161 -12.59 -5.20 7.36
CA ALA A 161 -13.57 -4.34 6.69
C ALA A 161 -14.99 -4.94 6.64
N TRP A 162 -15.10 -6.24 6.93
CA TRP A 162 -16.35 -7.01 6.92
C TRP A 162 -16.70 -7.65 8.27
N GLY A 163 -15.83 -7.53 9.30
CA GLY A 163 -16.06 -8.16 10.60
C GLY A 163 -14.78 -8.58 11.31
N ASP A 164 -14.86 -9.56 12.19
CA ASP A 164 -13.76 -9.96 13.07
C ASP A 164 -13.01 -11.23 12.63
N GLU A 165 -13.51 -11.93 11.62
CA GLU A 165 -12.89 -13.12 11.04
C GLU A 165 -12.33 -12.80 9.65
N LEU A 166 -11.06 -13.15 9.40
CA LEU A 166 -10.37 -12.83 8.15
C LEU A 166 -10.96 -13.62 6.97
N ALA A 167 -11.24 -14.91 7.18
CA ALA A 167 -11.74 -15.82 6.17
C ALA A 167 -12.99 -16.55 6.67
N PRO A 168 -14.13 -15.85 6.82
CA PRO A 168 -15.35 -16.45 7.34
C PRO A 168 -15.80 -17.61 6.47
N GLU A 169 -16.07 -18.75 7.09
CA GLU A 169 -16.38 -20.03 6.42
C GLU A 169 -15.27 -20.48 5.43
N GLY A 170 -14.03 -20.02 5.64
CA GLY A 170 -12.89 -20.31 4.75
C GLY A 170 -12.89 -19.53 3.43
N LYS A 171 -13.76 -18.53 3.26
CA LYS A 171 -13.84 -17.72 2.04
C LYS A 171 -12.79 -16.61 2.06
N MET A 172 -12.00 -16.51 1.00
CA MET A 172 -11.09 -15.38 0.82
C MET A 172 -11.89 -14.15 0.38
N LEU A 173 -11.87 -13.10 1.20
CA LEU A 173 -12.61 -11.84 0.97
C LEU A 173 -11.69 -10.67 0.61
N ALA A 174 -10.41 -10.94 0.43
CA ALA A 174 -9.40 -10.00 -0.04
C ALA A 174 -8.23 -10.78 -0.67
N ASN A 175 -7.39 -10.06 -1.40
CA ASN A 175 -6.15 -10.58 -1.95
C ASN A 175 -5.00 -10.40 -0.93
N TYR A 176 -4.49 -11.50 -0.38
CA TYR A 176 -3.38 -11.51 0.58
C TYR A 176 -2.57 -12.81 0.44
N TRP A 177 -1.49 -12.97 1.19
CA TRP A 177 -0.67 -14.18 1.08
C TRP A 177 -1.22 -15.32 1.94
N GLN A 178 -1.50 -16.48 1.33
CA GLN A 178 -1.84 -17.70 2.06
C GLN A 178 -0.69 -18.71 2.00
N GLY A 179 -0.30 -19.27 3.15
CA GLY A 179 0.80 -20.22 3.25
C GLY A 179 2.09 -19.62 3.83
N PRO A 180 3.19 -20.38 3.83
CA PRO A 180 4.42 -19.97 4.49
C PRO A 180 5.13 -18.85 3.72
N PHE A 181 4.90 -17.59 4.09
CA PHE A 181 5.65 -16.44 3.59
C PHE A 181 7.15 -16.52 3.96
N PRO A 182 8.10 -16.08 3.09
CA PRO A 182 7.94 -15.71 1.68
C PRO A 182 8.11 -16.92 0.72
N ARG A 183 8.07 -18.14 1.26
CA ARG A 183 8.48 -19.37 0.57
C ARG A 183 7.44 -19.88 -0.43
N SER A 184 6.17 -19.90 -0.05
CA SER A 184 5.11 -20.48 -0.87
C SER A 184 3.80 -19.73 -0.65
N ASN A 185 3.29 -19.14 -1.72
CA ASN A 185 1.92 -18.65 -1.78
C ASN A 185 1.02 -19.79 -2.31
N LEU A 186 0.00 -20.15 -1.54
CA LEU A 186 -0.98 -21.17 -1.90
C LEU A 186 -2.03 -20.63 -2.88
N CYS A 187 -2.12 -19.31 -3.05
CA CYS A 187 -3.01 -18.66 -4.01
C CYS A 187 -4.47 -19.10 -3.83
N LEU A 188 -4.93 -19.18 -2.57
CA LEU A 188 -6.28 -19.64 -2.23
C LEU A 188 -7.34 -18.60 -2.60
N ASP A 189 -6.93 -17.34 -2.76
CA ASP A 189 -7.76 -16.23 -3.24
C ASP A 189 -7.78 -16.09 -4.77
N GLY A 190 -6.98 -16.89 -5.48
CA GLY A 190 -6.87 -16.91 -6.94
C GLY A 190 -5.82 -15.96 -7.53
N TYR A 191 -5.06 -15.22 -6.70
CA TYR A 191 -4.09 -14.23 -7.19
C TYR A 191 -2.72 -14.33 -6.51
N GLU A 192 -1.67 -14.54 -7.32
CA GLU A 192 -0.29 -14.55 -6.81
C GLU A 192 0.26 -13.14 -6.58
N ARG A 193 -0.22 -12.17 -7.37
CA ARG A 193 0.15 -10.75 -7.33
C ARG A 193 -1.10 -9.90 -7.11
N THR A 194 -1.13 -8.67 -7.59
CA THR A 194 -2.37 -7.87 -7.64
C THR A 194 -3.52 -8.62 -8.31
N SER A 195 -4.74 -8.33 -7.88
CA SER A 195 -5.99 -8.78 -8.50
C SER A 195 -6.67 -7.61 -9.21
N PRO A 196 -7.54 -7.86 -10.22
CA PRO A 196 -8.42 -6.82 -10.75
C PRO A 196 -9.15 -6.11 -9.62
N VAL A 197 -9.31 -4.79 -9.71
CA VAL A 197 -10.13 -4.07 -8.73
C VAL A 197 -11.54 -4.64 -8.73
N ARG A 198 -12.19 -4.72 -7.56
CA ARG A 198 -13.53 -5.33 -7.38
C ARG A 198 -13.58 -6.86 -7.53
N SER A 199 -12.45 -7.55 -7.46
CA SER A 199 -12.43 -9.02 -7.43
C SER A 199 -13.13 -9.59 -6.19
N PHE A 200 -13.09 -8.85 -5.08
CA PHE A 200 -13.67 -9.24 -3.80
C PHE A 200 -14.86 -8.36 -3.42
N PRO A 201 -15.71 -8.77 -2.46
CA PRO A 201 -16.86 -7.98 -2.05
C PRO A 201 -16.49 -6.60 -1.50
N ALA A 202 -17.37 -5.63 -1.74
CA ALA A 202 -17.25 -4.32 -1.11
C ALA A 202 -17.58 -4.37 0.39
N ASN A 203 -17.04 -3.42 1.15
CA ASN A 203 -17.42 -3.22 2.55
C ASN A 203 -18.79 -2.53 2.69
N GLY A 204 -19.20 -2.23 3.93
CA GLY A 204 -20.51 -1.63 4.21
C GLY A 204 -20.74 -0.22 3.64
N TYR A 205 -19.71 0.44 3.10
CA TYR A 205 -19.80 1.71 2.38
C TYR A 205 -19.68 1.55 0.85
N ALA A 206 -19.73 0.31 0.35
CA ALA A 206 -19.54 -0.03 -1.05
C ALA A 206 -18.13 0.29 -1.60
N LEU A 207 -17.10 0.33 -0.74
CA LEU A 207 -15.71 0.41 -1.17
C LEU A 207 -15.09 -0.97 -1.32
N PHE A 208 -14.30 -1.15 -2.38
CA PHE A 208 -13.60 -2.38 -2.71
C PHE A 208 -12.12 -2.27 -2.35
N ASP A 209 -11.49 -3.42 -2.14
CA ASP A 209 -10.04 -3.55 -1.94
C ASP A 209 -9.50 -2.68 -0.79
N MET A 210 -10.31 -2.46 0.26
CA MET A 210 -9.88 -1.72 1.47
C MET A 210 -8.91 -2.52 2.35
N ILE A 211 -8.66 -3.78 2.01
CA ILE A 211 -7.80 -4.74 2.70
C ILE A 211 -7.11 -5.57 1.62
N GLY A 212 -5.79 -5.67 1.69
CA GLY A 212 -5.00 -6.46 0.75
C GLY A 212 -4.84 -5.79 -0.62
N ASN A 213 -4.57 -6.60 -1.65
CA ASN A 213 -4.25 -6.20 -3.02
C ASN A 213 -3.00 -5.29 -3.12
N VAL A 214 -3.13 -3.99 -2.83
CA VAL A 214 -2.01 -3.04 -2.77
C VAL A 214 -2.12 -2.17 -1.53
N TRP A 215 -0.96 -1.78 -1.00
CA TRP A 215 -0.88 -0.72 -0.01
C TRP A 215 -1.33 0.60 -0.64
N GLU A 216 -1.89 1.49 0.17
CA GLU A 216 -2.41 2.77 -0.32
C GLU A 216 -1.81 3.96 0.41
N TRP A 217 -1.31 4.93 -0.36
CA TRP A 217 -0.84 6.22 0.13
C TRP A 217 -1.95 7.04 0.77
N THR A 218 -1.64 7.67 1.91
CA THR A 218 -2.46 8.70 2.56
C THR A 218 -1.68 10.01 2.70
N SER A 219 -2.35 11.11 2.99
CA SER A 219 -1.73 12.45 3.08
C SER A 219 -0.98 12.74 4.38
N ASP A 220 -1.04 11.84 5.37
CA ASP A 220 -0.56 12.10 6.71
C ASP A 220 0.91 11.73 6.86
N LEU A 221 1.71 12.63 7.45
CA LEU A 221 3.06 12.30 7.87
C LEU A 221 3.00 11.21 8.95
N TYR A 222 3.92 10.25 8.87
CA TYR A 222 4.02 9.22 9.87
C TYR A 222 4.72 9.78 11.12
N ASP A 223 3.93 10.11 12.13
CA ASP A 223 4.42 10.44 13.47
C ASP A 223 4.24 9.25 14.42
N VAL A 224 5.26 8.95 15.22
CA VAL A 224 5.21 7.89 16.23
C VAL A 224 4.87 8.55 17.56
N PHE A 225 3.59 8.53 17.95
CA PHE A 225 3.13 9.10 19.24
C PHE A 225 3.69 8.39 20.48
N ALA A 226 4.61 7.42 20.34
CA ALA A 226 5.31 6.81 21.47
C ALA A 226 6.76 6.42 21.10
N PRO A 227 7.74 6.66 22.00
CA PRO A 227 9.07 6.08 21.84
C PRO A 227 8.99 4.59 22.16
N GLN A 228 9.01 3.69 21.17
CA GLN A 228 9.13 2.25 21.43
C GLN A 228 10.01 1.48 20.44
N ALA A 229 10.43 0.31 20.94
CA ALA A 229 11.49 -0.57 20.49
C ALA A 229 11.39 -1.02 19.02
N LYS A 230 12.57 -1.29 18.43
CA LYS A 230 12.79 -1.70 17.03
C LYS A 230 11.71 -2.68 16.53
N PRO A 231 10.88 -2.30 15.53
CA PRO A 231 9.99 -3.24 14.84
C PRO A 231 10.79 -4.36 14.16
N CYS A 232 10.28 -5.59 14.22
CA CYS A 232 10.94 -6.82 13.73
C CYS A 232 11.20 -6.87 12.21
N CYS A 233 10.68 -5.90 11.45
CA CYS A 233 10.81 -5.82 9.99
C CYS A 233 11.47 -4.54 9.50
N THR A 234 12.09 -3.77 10.40
CA THR A 234 12.90 -2.61 9.99
C THR A 234 14.28 -3.12 9.61
N PRO A 235 14.75 -2.93 8.36
CA PRO A 235 16.19 -2.90 8.10
C PRO A 235 16.82 -1.91 9.09
N GLU A 236 18.02 -2.19 9.61
CA GLU A 236 18.71 -1.23 10.46
C GLU A 236 18.98 0.05 9.65
N GLY A 237 18.18 1.09 9.90
CA GLY A 237 18.22 2.35 9.16
C GLY A 237 17.15 3.34 9.62
N ASN A 238 17.49 4.11 10.66
CA ASN A 238 16.84 5.36 11.07
C ASN A 238 15.37 5.28 11.52
N ALA A 239 15.17 4.76 12.73
CA ALA A 239 14.16 5.32 13.63
C ALA A 239 14.73 6.65 14.16
N GLY A 240 14.32 7.77 13.54
CA GLY A 240 14.74 9.13 13.90
C GLY A 240 15.76 9.73 12.91
N ASN A 241 15.35 10.81 12.23
CA ASN A 241 16.20 11.75 11.47
C ASN A 241 16.89 11.25 10.17
N GLY A 242 16.21 10.45 9.32
CA GLY A 242 16.67 10.22 7.94
C GLY A 242 16.10 11.28 6.98
N GLU A 243 16.90 11.78 6.04
CA GLU A 243 16.67 12.94 5.14
C GLU A 243 15.35 12.97 4.33
N PHE A 244 14.54 11.90 4.31
CA PHE A 244 13.30 11.83 3.55
C PHE A 244 12.07 11.64 4.45
N PRO A 245 11.01 12.46 4.30
CA PRO A 245 9.79 12.32 5.07
C PRO A 245 9.12 10.97 4.79
N ARG A 246 8.44 10.42 5.81
CA ARG A 246 7.66 9.19 5.69
C ARG A 246 6.19 9.53 5.81
N MET A 247 5.39 9.02 4.90
CA MET A 247 3.93 9.14 4.94
C MET A 247 3.32 7.85 5.48
N VAL A 248 2.09 7.95 5.97
CA VAL A 248 1.33 6.78 6.38
C VAL A 248 0.80 6.05 5.15
N ILE A 249 1.04 4.74 5.08
CA ILE A 249 0.35 3.83 4.16
C ILE A 249 -0.60 2.91 4.94
N LYS A 250 -1.71 2.55 4.29
CA LYS A 250 -2.80 1.76 4.87
C LYS A 250 -3.20 0.59 3.97
N GLY A 251 -3.90 -0.40 4.53
CA GLY A 251 -4.59 -1.46 3.79
C GLY A 251 -3.82 -2.75 3.54
N GLY A 252 -2.51 -2.79 3.73
CA GLY A 252 -1.72 -3.99 3.43
C GLY A 252 -1.67 -4.28 1.93
N SER A 253 -1.15 -5.44 1.54
CA SER A 253 -1.08 -5.84 0.12
C SER A 253 -1.27 -7.34 -0.06
N HIS A 254 -1.26 -7.81 -1.31
CA HIS A 254 -1.20 -9.23 -1.67
C HIS A 254 -0.01 -9.99 -1.05
N LEU A 255 1.00 -9.29 -0.51
CA LEU A 255 2.17 -9.89 0.15
C LEU A 255 2.03 -9.97 1.69
N CYS A 256 0.97 -9.41 2.27
CA CYS A 256 0.71 -9.50 3.70
C CYS A 256 0.22 -10.92 4.06
N ALA A 257 0.76 -11.51 5.12
CA ALA A 257 0.50 -12.89 5.51
C ALA A 257 0.24 -12.99 7.03
N GLU A 258 -0.66 -13.88 7.46
CA GLU A 258 -0.96 -14.10 8.89
C GLU A 258 0.30 -14.44 9.72
N ASN A 259 1.25 -15.14 9.11
CA ASN A 259 2.48 -15.60 9.75
C ASN A 259 3.66 -14.60 9.65
N TYR A 260 3.46 -13.40 9.08
CA TYR A 260 4.52 -12.41 8.88
C TYR A 260 4.03 -10.97 9.06
N CYS A 261 3.05 -10.53 8.27
CA CYS A 261 2.56 -9.17 8.25
C CYS A 261 1.02 -9.14 8.17
N GLN A 262 0.37 -8.81 9.29
CA GLN A 262 -1.09 -8.70 9.40
C GLN A 262 -1.56 -7.25 9.25
N ARG A 263 -0.91 -6.47 8.37
CA ARG A 263 -1.21 -5.05 8.19
C ARG A 263 -2.28 -4.76 7.13
N TYR A 264 -2.97 -5.79 6.66
CA TYR A 264 -4.15 -5.61 5.83
C TYR A 264 -5.38 -5.11 6.61
N ARG A 265 -5.34 -5.07 7.95
CA ARG A 265 -6.43 -4.58 8.79
C ARG A 265 -6.64 -3.06 8.65
N PRO A 266 -7.88 -2.54 8.78
CA PRO A 266 -8.15 -1.10 8.70
C PRO A 266 -7.34 -0.26 9.70
N ALA A 267 -7.20 -0.76 10.93
CA ALA A 267 -6.43 -0.10 12.00
C ALA A 267 -4.92 -0.08 11.74
N ALA A 268 -4.41 -1.00 10.93
CA ALA A 268 -2.98 -1.10 10.68
C ALA A 268 -2.47 0.10 9.89
N ARG A 269 -1.24 0.49 10.19
CA ARG A 269 -0.52 1.58 9.56
C ARG A 269 0.95 1.22 9.43
N TYR A 270 1.61 1.80 8.44
CA TYR A 270 3.06 1.61 8.27
C TYR A 270 3.70 2.89 7.72
N PRO A 271 4.95 3.20 8.11
CA PRO A 271 5.69 4.32 7.52
C PRO A 271 6.30 3.92 6.18
N GLN A 272 6.10 4.73 5.15
CA GLN A 272 6.76 4.57 3.85
C GLN A 272 7.45 5.88 3.45
N THR A 273 8.72 5.80 3.06
CA THR A 273 9.49 6.95 2.55
C THR A 273 8.91 7.45 1.23
N VAL A 274 8.77 8.76 1.09
CA VAL A 274 8.10 9.40 -0.07
C VAL A 274 8.72 9.09 -1.42
N ASP A 275 10.01 8.79 -1.43
CA ASP A 275 10.87 8.59 -2.60
C ASP A 275 10.95 7.11 -3.03
N THR A 276 10.17 6.23 -2.41
CA THR A 276 10.27 4.78 -2.64
C THR A 276 9.00 4.25 -3.29
N SER A 277 9.16 3.57 -4.41
CA SER A 277 8.10 2.86 -5.12
C SER A 277 8.35 1.35 -5.06
N THR A 278 7.27 0.55 -4.99
CA THR A 278 7.39 -0.92 -4.94
C THR A 278 6.27 -1.62 -5.72
N SER A 279 6.47 -2.90 -6.01
CA SER A 279 5.50 -3.75 -6.75
C SER A 279 4.20 -4.06 -6.00
N HIS A 280 3.97 -3.47 -4.82
CA HIS A 280 2.75 -3.64 -4.04
C HIS A 280 2.16 -2.32 -3.52
N MET A 281 2.71 -1.18 -3.95
CA MET A 281 2.31 0.16 -3.50
C MET A 281 1.48 0.86 -4.58
N GLY A 282 0.22 1.16 -4.26
CA GLY A 282 -0.69 1.96 -5.07
C GLY A 282 -1.34 3.08 -4.23
N PHE A 283 -2.54 3.51 -4.65
CA PHE A 283 -3.30 4.54 -3.94
C PHE A 283 -4.75 4.62 -4.46
N ARG A 284 -5.60 5.30 -3.69
CA ARG A 284 -6.91 5.81 -4.13
C ARG A 284 -7.01 7.30 -3.81
N CYS A 285 -7.92 8.01 -4.45
CA CYS A 285 -8.12 9.43 -4.19
C CYS A 285 -9.35 9.72 -3.33
N ALA A 286 -9.38 10.91 -2.75
CA ALA A 286 -10.50 11.52 -2.03
C ALA A 286 -10.74 12.96 -2.49
N SER A 287 -11.87 13.55 -2.10
CA SER A 287 -12.23 14.94 -2.36
C SER A 287 -13.21 15.44 -1.31
N ASP A 288 -13.33 16.75 -1.16
CA ASP A 288 -14.25 17.38 -0.20
C ASP A 288 -15.70 17.44 -0.71
#